data_AF-A0A395WAP0-F1
#
_entry.id   AF-A0A395WAP0-F1
#
_cell.length_a   1.000
_cell.length_b   1.000
_cell.length_c   1.000
_cell.angle_alpha   90.00
_cell.angle_beta   90.00
_cell.angle_gamma   90.00
#
_symmetry.space_group_name_H-M   'P 1'
#
loop_
_entity.id
_entity.type
_entity.pdbx_description
1 polymer ?
#
loop_
_entity_poly.entity_id
_entity_poly.type
_entity_poly.pdbx_seq_one_letter_code
_entity_poly.pdbx_strand_id
1 'polypeptide(L)' 'MYKLNPEKYLEYVLDTLSAKGLTDQNIESVLPYSNKLPKNLYVK' A
#
# COMPACT_ATOMS: atom_id res chain seq x y z
N MET A 1 6.13 2.01 -16.84
CA MET A 1 5.86 2.26 -15.41
C MET A 1 4.51 1.66 -15.08
N TYR A 2 4.48 0.66 -14.20
CA TYR A 2 3.20 0.10 -13.72
C TYR A 2 2.50 1.15 -12.86
N LYS A 3 1.24 1.46 -13.17
CA LYS A 3 0.43 2.42 -12.39
C LYS A 3 -0.33 1.68 -11.30
N LEU A 4 -0.38 2.24 -10.09
CA LEU A 4 -1.25 1.74 -9.03
C LEU A 4 -2.72 1.97 -9.41
N ASN A 5 -3.58 1.00 -9.09
CA ASN A 5 -5.02 1.20 -9.06
C ASN A 5 -5.36 2.02 -7.80
N PRO A 6 -5.91 3.24 -7.91
CA PRO A 6 -6.14 4.12 -6.77
C PRO A 6 -7.05 3.53 -5.69
N GLU A 7 -8.13 2.86 -6.09
CA GLU A 7 -9.13 2.29 -5.17
C GLU A 7 -8.52 1.14 -4.36
N LYS A 8 -7.91 0.17 -5.05
CA LYS A 8 -7.25 -0.97 -4.40
C LYS A 8 -6.11 -0.55 -3.49
N TYR A 9 -5.36 0.47 -3.90
CA TYR A 9 -4.25 0.98 -3.10
C TYR A 9 -4.76 1.66 -1.83
N LEU A 10 -5.83 2.46 -1.91
CA LEU A 10 -6.42 3.11 -0.74
C LEU A 10 -6.96 2.07 0.26
N GLU A 11 -7.70 1.07 -0.21
CA GLU A 11 -8.20 -0.03 0.63
C GLU A 11 -7.03 -0.74 1.34
N TYR A 12 -5.97 -1.10 0.60
CA TYR A 12 -4.80 -1.75 1.18
C TYR A 12 -4.10 -0.92 2.27
N VAL A 13 -3.96 0.39 2.04
CA VAL A 13 -3.35 1.31 3.02
C VAL A 13 -4.18 1.34 4.29
N LEU A 14 -5.50 1.49 4.17
CA LEU A 14 -6.42 1.54 5.30
C LEU A 14 -6.38 0.23 6.09
N ASP A 15 -6.54 -0.90 5.43
CA ASP A 15 -6.51 -2.23 6.07
C ASP A 15 -5.19 -2.47 6.80
N THR A 16 -4.06 -2.14 6.16
CA THR A 16 -2.73 -2.38 6.72
C THR A 16 -2.49 -1.54 7.98
N LEU A 17 -2.82 -0.24 7.93
CA LEU A 17 -2.60 0.67 9.06
C LEU A 17 -3.61 0.42 10.19
N SER A 18 -4.86 0.05 9.87
CA SER A 18 -5.85 -0.34 10.86
C SER A 18 -5.48 -1.64 11.58
N ALA A 19 -4.91 -2.62 10.87
CA ALA A 19 -4.53 -3.90 11.46
C ALA A 19 -3.22 -3.86 12.25
N LYS A 20 -2.23 -3.08 11.78
CA LYS A 20 -0.86 -3.08 12.34
C LYS A 20 -0.51 -1.86 13.18
N GLY A 21 -1.36 -0.82 13.15
CA GLY A 21 -1.14 0.45 13.83
C GLY A 21 -0.26 1.42 13.06
N LEU A 22 -0.34 2.69 13.45
CA LEU A 22 0.37 3.82 12.85
C LEU A 22 1.80 3.95 13.43
N THR A 23 2.70 3.08 12.98
CA THR A 23 4.14 3.19 13.27
C THR A 23 4.90 3.61 12.00
N ASP A 24 6.07 4.24 12.18
CA ASP A 24 6.91 4.67 11.04
C ASP A 24 7.20 3.52 10.06
N GLN A 25 7.52 2.33 10.60
CA GLN A 25 7.78 1.13 9.81
C GLN A 25 6.58 0.69 8.98
N ASN A 26 5.36 0.77 9.54
CA ASN A 26 4.14 0.40 8.82
C ASN A 26 3.79 1.44 7.76
N ILE A 27 3.97 2.74 8.07
CA ILE A 27 3.77 3.83 7.12
C ILE A 27 4.72 3.66 5.93
N GLU A 28 6.01 3.45 6.15
CA GLU A 28 6.99 3.19 5.08
C GLU A 28 6.64 1.97 4.22
N SER A 29 5.98 0.96 4.80
CA SER A 29 5.59 -0.25 4.08
C SER A 29 4.43 -0.04 3.10
N VAL A 30 3.63 1.02 3.29
CA VAL A 30 2.45 1.30 2.46
C VAL A 30 2.64 2.47 1.50
N LEU A 31 3.76 3.19 1.57
CA LEU A 31 4.07 4.30 0.66
C LEU A 31 4.06 3.84 -0.81
N PRO A 32 3.70 4.73 -1.77
CA PRO A 32 3.48 4.33 -3.16
C PRO A 32 4.76 3.86 -3.88
N TYR A 33 5.93 4.20 -3.33
CA TYR A 33 7.25 3.76 -3.80
C TYR A 33 7.83 2.60 -2.97
N SER A 34 7.07 2.05 -2.03
CA SER A 34 7.56 0.97 -1.18
C SER A 34 7.76 -0.31 -1.97
N ASN A 35 8.92 -0.94 -1.81
CA ASN A 35 9.23 -2.24 -2.42
C ASN A 35 8.41 -3.39 -1.81
N LYS A 36 7.61 -3.10 -0.78
CA LYS A 36 6.76 -4.07 -0.07
C LYS A 36 5.32 -4.09 -0.59
N LEU A 37 4.98 -3.27 -1.59
CA LEU A 37 3.62 -3.22 -2.13
C LEU A 37 3.24 -4.53 -2.87
N PRO A 38 2.07 -5.11 -2.57
CA PRO A 38 1.55 -6.26 -3.30
C PRO A 38 1.36 -5.99 -4.80
N LYS A 39 1.74 -6.97 -5.64
CA LYS A 39 1.67 -6.84 -7.11
C LYS A 39 0.24 -6.67 -7.65
N ASN A 40 -0.77 -7.14 -6.92
CA ASN A 40 -2.18 -7.04 -7.30
C ASN A 40 -2.75 -5.61 -7.19
N LEU A 41 -2.01 -4.68 -6.60
CA LEU A 41 -2.35 -3.26 -6.54
C LEU A 41 -2.08 -2.52 -7.85
N TYR A 42 -1.26 -3.10 -8.73
CA TYR A 42 -0.90 -2.47 -10.00
C TYR A 42 -1.92 -2.82 -11.10
N VAL A 43 -2.24 -1.84 -11.93
CA VAL A 43 -2.98 -2.04 -13.18
C VAL A 43 -2.10 -2.84 -14.13
N LYS A 44 -2.65 -3.92 -14.70
CA LYS A 44 -1.98 -4.75 -15.71
C LYS A 44 -1.76 -3.99 -17.01
#